data_AF-A0A3D3GNX0-F1
#
_entry.id   AF-A0A3D3GNX0-F1
#
_cell.length_a   1.000
_cell.length_b   1.000
_cell.length_c   1.000
_cell.angle_alpha   90.00
_cell.angle_beta   90.00
_cell.angle_gamma   90.00
#
_symmetry.space_group_name_H-M   'P 1'
#
loop_
_entity.id
_entity.type
_entity.pdbx_description
1 polymer ?
#
loop_
_entity_poly.entity_id
_entity_poly.type
_entity_poly.pdbx_seq_one_letter_code
_entity_poly.pdbx_strand_id
1 'polypeptide(L)'
;MSKDYCYADIDLQKLMSRQFSANVRLKVTQSGILNGIKLSTDIYLSGKVCHATTDMNMPIIIPIPPRQVKRGDIIPLSVEYVMGKGFRDFKIVA
;
A
#
# COMPACT_ATOMS: atom_id res chain seq x y z
N MET A 1 4.56 -12.02 -8.81
CA MET A 1 3.47 -11.50 -7.96
C MET A 1 3.65 -11.97 -6.51
N SER A 2 2.94 -11.40 -5.54
CA SER A 2 2.94 -11.80 -4.11
C SER A 2 1.51 -12.03 -3.63
N LYS A 3 1.34 -12.66 -2.46
CA LYS A 3 0.08 -12.56 -1.71
C LYS A 3 -0.07 -11.16 -1.11
N ASP A 4 -1.29 -10.77 -0.81
CA ASP A 4 -1.57 -9.53 -0.08
C ASP A 4 -1.00 -9.63 1.35
N TYR A 5 -0.47 -8.52 1.86
CA TYR A 5 0.09 -8.41 3.20
C TYR A 5 -0.57 -7.22 3.91
N CYS A 6 -1.24 -7.48 5.03
CA CYS A 6 -1.80 -6.44 5.88
C CYS A 6 -0.68 -5.78 6.68
N TYR A 7 -0.32 -4.55 6.31
CA TYR A 7 0.72 -3.79 6.99
C TYR A 7 0.19 -2.90 8.13
N ALA A 8 -1.11 -2.62 8.14
CA ALA A 8 -1.78 -1.82 9.15
C ALA A 8 -3.26 -2.21 9.26
N ASP A 9 -3.79 -2.20 10.47
CA ASP A 9 -5.21 -2.28 10.80
C ASP A 9 -5.60 -1.02 11.57
N ILE A 10 -6.69 -0.38 11.18
CA ILE A 10 -7.09 0.96 11.62
C ILE A 10 -8.49 0.91 12.21
N ASP A 11 -8.59 1.23 13.50
CA ASP A 11 -9.86 1.40 14.20
C ASP A 11 -10.32 2.86 14.06
N LEU A 12 -11.34 3.08 13.21
CA LEU A 12 -11.91 4.40 12.94
C LEU A 12 -12.58 5.05 14.17
N GLN A 13 -12.79 4.32 15.27
CA GLN A 13 -13.34 4.86 16.52
C GLN A 13 -12.28 5.48 17.43
N LYS A 14 -10.99 5.28 17.12
CA LYS A 14 -9.88 5.76 17.96
C LYS A 14 -9.15 6.93 17.30
N LEU A 15 -8.61 7.81 18.14
CA LEU A 15 -7.65 8.81 17.67
C LEU A 15 -6.38 8.11 17.19
N MET A 16 -5.98 8.40 15.96
CA MET A 16 -4.79 7.81 15.35
C MET A 16 -3.70 8.84 15.10
N SER A 17 -2.45 8.40 15.24
CA SER A 17 -1.31 9.15 14.74
C SER A 17 -1.46 9.34 13.23
N ARG A 18 -1.15 10.56 12.76
CA ARG A 18 -1.07 10.82 11.32
C ARG A 18 0.19 10.25 10.70
N GLN A 19 1.24 9.99 11.49
CA GLN A 19 2.49 9.41 11.01
C GLN A 19 2.43 7.89 11.08
N PHE A 20 2.79 7.23 9.98
CA PHE A 20 2.98 5.79 9.91
C PHE A 20 4.39 5.44 9.43
N SER A 21 4.98 4.39 10.01
CA SER A 21 6.24 3.79 9.58
C SER A 21 6.24 2.30 9.93
N ALA A 22 6.54 1.43 8.97
CA ALA A 22 6.67 0.00 9.20
C ALA A 22 7.61 -0.68 8.19
N ASN A 23 8.25 -1.75 8.64
CA ASN A 23 9.02 -2.65 7.78
C ASN A 23 8.18 -3.86 7.38
N VAL A 24 8.02 -4.08 6.08
CA VAL A 24 7.22 -5.16 5.50
C VAL A 24 8.12 -6.11 4.73
N ARG A 25 7.82 -7.42 4.79
CA ARG A 25 8.54 -8.46 4.03
C ARG A 25 7.57 -9.17 3.10
N LEU A 26 7.62 -8.83 1.81
CA LEU A 26 6.77 -9.47 0.81
C LEU A 26 7.46 -10.71 0.22
N LYS A 27 6.78 -11.85 0.30
CA LYS A 27 7.24 -13.09 -0.34
C LYS A 27 6.77 -13.16 -1.78
N VAL A 28 7.70 -13.31 -2.71
CA VAL A 28 7.43 -13.49 -4.13
C VAL A 28 6.86 -14.89 -4.37
N THR A 29 5.65 -14.97 -4.94
CA THR A 29 4.98 -16.23 -5.28
C THR A 29 5.23 -16.66 -6.72
N GLN A 30 5.67 -15.76 -7.59
CA GLN A 30 5.92 -16.01 -9.00
C GLN A 30 7.12 -15.20 -9.49
N SER A 31 8.07 -15.86 -10.14
CA SER A 31 9.24 -15.25 -10.79
C SER A 31 8.83 -14.27 -11.90
N GLY A 32 9.60 -13.21 -12.11
CA GLY A 32 9.31 -12.22 -13.14
C GLY A 32 10.03 -10.89 -12.90
N ILE A 33 9.46 -9.81 -13.45
CA ILE A 33 9.92 -8.44 -13.23
C ILE A 33 8.99 -7.78 -12.21
N LEU A 34 9.57 -7.28 -11.12
CA LEU A 34 8.90 -6.40 -10.17
C LEU A 34 9.22 -4.96 -10.56
N ASN A 35 8.19 -4.16 -10.83
CA ASN A 35 8.31 -2.75 -11.26
C ASN A 35 7.27 -1.84 -10.59
N GLY A 36 6.49 -2.36 -9.64
CA GLY A 36 5.55 -1.57 -8.86
C GLY A 36 5.05 -2.29 -7.63
N ILE A 37 4.53 -1.51 -6.69
CA ILE A 37 3.86 -1.97 -5.47
C ILE A 37 2.42 -1.50 -5.52
N LYS A 38 1.46 -2.43 -5.36
CA LYS A 38 0.04 -2.10 -5.21
C LYS A 38 -0.27 -1.89 -3.74
N LEU A 39 -0.77 -0.71 -3.40
CA LEU A 39 -1.36 -0.40 -2.12
C LEU A 39 -2.88 -0.42 -2.26
N SER A 40 -3.56 -1.17 -1.40
CA SER A 40 -5.02 -1.24 -1.37
C SER A 40 -5.51 -1.35 0.07
N THR A 41 -6.77 -1.01 0.28
CA THR A 41 -7.41 -1.02 1.60
C THR A 41 -8.80 -1.62 1.48
N ASP A 42 -9.19 -2.41 2.48
CA ASP A 42 -10.59 -2.79 2.71
C ASP A 42 -11.12 -1.98 3.88
N ILE A 43 -12.31 -1.41 3.74
CA ILE A 43 -12.97 -0.66 4.83
C ILE A 43 -14.14 -1.48 5.34
N TYR A 44 -14.29 -1.57 6.66
CA TYR A 44 -15.41 -2.24 7.30
C TYR A 44 -16.31 -1.22 7.99
N LEU A 45 -17.55 -1.06 7.52
CA LEU A 45 -18.55 -0.17 8.10
C LEU A 45 -19.72 -0.99 8.61
N SER A 46 -19.92 -1.00 9.93
CA SER A 46 -21.01 -1.74 10.59
C SER A 46 -21.13 -3.21 10.14
N GLY A 47 -20.00 -3.90 10.03
CA GLY A 47 -19.93 -5.30 9.60
C GLY A 47 -20.03 -5.53 8.09
N LYS A 48 -20.21 -4.48 7.27
CA LYS A 48 -20.17 -4.57 5.81
C LYS A 48 -18.78 -4.24 5.28
N VAL A 49 -18.33 -5.03 4.31
CA VAL A 49 -17.08 -4.74 3.58
C VAL A 49 -17.37 -3.73 2.48
N CYS A 50 -16.72 -2.58 2.57
CA CYS A 50 -16.71 -1.51 1.58
C CYS A 50 -15.41 -1.64 0.79
N HIS A 51 -15.47 -2.37 -0.33
CA HIS A 51 -14.33 -2.55 -1.21
C HIS A 51 -13.88 -1.23 -1.83
N ALA A 52 -12.61 -1.20 -2.24
CA ALA A 52 -12.06 -0.12 -3.03
C ALA A 52 -12.87 0.12 -4.31
N THR A 53 -13.20 1.38 -4.58
CA THR A 53 -13.79 1.84 -5.83
C THR A 53 -12.85 2.82 -6.53
N THR A 54 -13.17 3.18 -7.78
CA THR A 54 -12.43 4.20 -8.54
C THR A 54 -12.42 5.56 -7.84
N ASP A 55 -13.48 5.87 -7.11
CA ASP A 55 -13.71 7.19 -6.52
C ASP A 55 -13.45 7.23 -5.01
N MET A 56 -13.50 6.08 -4.34
CA MET A 56 -13.27 5.95 -2.90
C MET A 56 -12.33 4.78 -2.63
N ASN A 57 -11.22 5.05 -1.94
CA ASN A 57 -10.22 4.04 -1.56
C ASN A 57 -9.56 3.33 -2.75
N MET A 58 -9.41 4.05 -3.87
CA MET A 58 -8.80 3.51 -5.09
C MET A 58 -7.42 2.90 -4.78
N PRO A 59 -7.12 1.68 -5.26
CA PRO A 59 -5.78 1.11 -5.12
C PRO A 59 -4.76 1.99 -5.84
N ILE A 60 -3.64 2.24 -5.20
CA ILE A 60 -2.56 3.05 -5.75
C ILE A 60 -1.44 2.11 -6.21
N ILE A 61 -0.95 2.31 -7.43
CA ILE A 61 0.27 1.67 -7.92
C ILE A 61 1.43 2.64 -7.72
N ILE A 62 2.39 2.23 -6.89
CA ILE A 62 3.63 2.97 -6.66
C ILE A 62 4.69 2.33 -7.58
N PRO A 63 5.14 3.03 -8.64
CA PRO A 63 6.18 2.50 -9.51
C PRO A 63 7.51 2.41 -8.76
N ILE A 64 8.30 1.39 -9.06
CA ILE A 64 9.67 1.21 -8.54
C ILE A 64 10.61 0.84 -9.68
N PRO A 65 11.93 1.06 -9.54
CA PRO A 65 12.89 0.60 -10.52
C PRO A 65 12.71 -0.89 -10.83
N PRO A 66 12.61 -1.29 -12.12
CA PRO A 66 12.41 -2.69 -12.48
C PRO A 66 13.53 -3.57 -11.94
N ARG A 67 13.15 -4.67 -11.30
CA ARG A 67 14.08 -5.67 -10.77
C ARG A 67 13.57 -7.07 -11.07
N GLN A 68 14.47 -7.95 -11.50
CA GLN A 68 14.14 -9.36 -11.67
C GLN A 68 14.06 -10.06 -10.32
N VAL A 69 13.02 -10.87 -10.13
CA VAL A 69 12.74 -11.62 -8.90
C VAL A 69 12.42 -13.08 -9.21
N LYS A 70 12.74 -13.97 -8.28
CA LYS A 70 12.42 -15.40 -8.33
C LYS A 70 11.37 -15.76 -7.29
N ARG A 71 10.56 -16.78 -7.59
CA ARG A 71 9.64 -17.37 -6.61
C ARG A 71 10.41 -17.78 -5.36
N GLY A 72 9.93 -17.35 -4.20
CA GLY A 72 10.56 -17.59 -2.90
C GLY A 72 11.37 -16.40 -2.37
N ASP A 73 11.75 -15.44 -3.22
CA ASP A 73 12.44 -14.23 -2.80
C ASP A 73 11.63 -13.46 -1.75
N ILE A 74 12.34 -12.81 -0.83
CA ILE A 74 11.76 -11.90 0.15
C ILE A 74 12.18 -10.49 -0.23
N ILE A 75 11.20 -9.62 -0.46
CA ILE A 75 11.40 -8.21 -0.76
C ILE A 75 11.18 -7.42 0.52
N PRO A 76 12.23 -6.85 1.14
CA PRO A 76 12.07 -5.93 2.24
C PRO A 76 11.58 -4.57 1.72
N LEU A 77 10.59 -3.99 2.40
CA LEU A 77 10.04 -2.67 2.09
C LEU A 77 9.94 -1.86 3.37
N SER A 78 10.40 -0.61 3.34
CA SER A 78 10.01 0.39 4.35
C SER A 78 8.80 1.14 3.82
N VAL A 79 7.72 1.18 4.60
CA VAL A 79 6.48 1.91 4.27
C VAL A 79 6.33 3.06 5.25
N GLU A 80 6.40 4.28 4.74
CA GLU A 80 6.31 5.50 5.54
C GLU A 80 5.36 6.48 4.86
N TYR A 81 4.41 7.04 5.61
CA TYR A 81 3.52 8.07 5.10
C TYR A 81 2.94 8.93 6.21
N VAL A 82 2.38 10.08 5.81
CA VAL A 82 1.61 10.96 6.70
C VAL A 82 0.17 11.07 6.20
N MET A 83 -0.76 10.49 6.96
CA MET A 83 -2.19 10.54 6.73
C MET A 83 -2.72 11.99 6.83
N GLY A 84 -3.60 12.36 5.90
CA GLY A 84 -4.33 13.64 5.97
C GLY A 84 -3.56 14.89 5.53
N LYS A 85 -2.44 14.75 4.78
CA LYS A 85 -1.77 15.91 4.15
C LYS A 85 -2.45 16.42 2.88
N GLY A 86 -3.33 15.63 2.25
CA GLY A 86 -3.98 15.98 0.99
C GLY A 86 -2.95 16.22 -0.14
N PHE A 87 -3.30 17.04 -1.13
CA PHE A 87 -2.40 17.46 -2.22
C PHE A 87 -1.52 18.67 -1.86
N ARG A 88 -1.22 18.88 -0.57
CA ARG A 88 -0.30 19.98 -0.21
C ARG A 88 1.04 19.73 -0.89
N ASP A 89 1.51 20.76 -1.59
CA ASP A 89 2.77 20.80 -2.33
C ASP A 89 2.82 19.94 -3.61
N PHE A 90 1.67 19.52 -4.14
CA PHE A 90 1.60 18.89 -5.47
C PHE A 90 1.88 19.95 -6.55
N LYS A 91 3.02 19.84 -7.24
CA LYS A 91 3.43 20.78 -8.30
C LYS A 91 3.63 20.01 -9.61
N ILE A 92 2.85 20.35 -10.63
CA ILE A 92 3.08 19.89 -12.00
C ILE A 92 4.05 20.88 -12.64
N VAL A 93 5.23 20.40 -13.02
CA VAL A 93 6.19 21.15 -13.84
C VAL A 93 6.32 20.36 -15.13
N ALA A 94 5.99 21.01 -16.25
CA ALA A 94 6.15 20.45 -17.60
C ALA A 94 7.61 20.54 -18.05
#